data_AF-A0A8T6EMC7-F1
#
_entry.id   AF-A0A8T6EMC7-F1
#
_cell.length_a   1.000
_cell.length_b   1.000
_cell.length_c   1.000
_cell.angle_alpha   90.00
_cell.angle_beta   90.00
_cell.angle_gamma   90.00
#
_symmetry.space_group_name_H-M   'P 1'
#
loop_
_entity.id
_entity.type
_entity.pdbx_description
1 polymer ?
#
loop_
_entity_poly.entity_id
_entity_poly.type
_entity_poly.pdbx_seq_one_letter_code
_entity_poly.pdbx_strand_id
1 'polypeptide(L)'
;MRIGPLIANPVNRHISVTASSIATVDELAEGRTLLGLGIGDTAVRLAGLRPARVRELEEATRLARALLRGEAVEVGARAPARLPHARPVPVWIAAGGPRMLRAAGRVADGVFIRVGTSPANLEAAVAAVRAGAAEARRDPGEVALGVVFHTVLVEDAERALRIGRSMAAGYYEYSPTLFEAPGLRWDGPPVEELQQHVSPDFHHTPDLEGAGRLLEFLPPAAAEAFCLHGDADAVSQQLIEVLRALPVFEIVVLHPVPDPVHEAPGAPADYMGLVAREVLPRARAALGGPAG
;
A
#
# COMPACT_ATOMS: atom_id res chain seq x y z
N MET A 1 -2.75 12.64 -14.08
CA MET A 1 -2.03 12.22 -12.86
C MET A 1 -2.87 12.57 -11.64
N ARG A 2 -3.14 11.58 -10.76
CA ARG A 2 -3.75 11.80 -9.44
C ARG A 2 -2.67 12.01 -8.37
N ILE A 3 -2.95 12.76 -7.32
CA ILE A 3 -2.05 13.01 -6.19
C ILE A 3 -2.75 12.81 -4.85
N GLY A 4 -2.01 12.44 -3.80
CA GLY A 4 -2.62 12.28 -2.48
C GLY A 4 -1.69 11.56 -1.51
N PRO A 5 -1.93 11.67 -0.19
CA PRO A 5 -1.18 10.91 0.78
C PRO A 5 -1.57 9.43 0.71
N LEU A 6 -0.57 8.56 0.75
CA LEU A 6 -0.70 7.11 0.96
C LEU A 6 0.33 6.73 2.03
N ILE A 7 0.11 7.08 3.31
CA ILE A 7 -1.16 7.44 3.95
C ILE A 7 -1.08 8.67 4.88
N ALA A 8 -2.23 9.29 5.15
CA ALA A 8 -2.48 10.06 6.37
C ALA A 8 -3.07 9.15 7.48
N ASN A 9 -3.16 9.65 8.71
CA ASN A 9 -3.71 8.90 9.84
C ASN A 9 -4.58 9.78 10.76
N PRO A 10 -5.54 9.20 11.49
CA PRO A 10 -6.42 9.96 12.39
C PRO A 10 -5.79 10.29 13.75
N VAL A 11 -4.55 9.86 14.02
CA VAL A 11 -3.89 10.04 15.31
C VAL A 11 -3.15 11.38 15.38
N ASN A 12 -2.35 11.68 14.37
CA ASN A 12 -1.48 12.87 14.37
C ASN A 12 -2.24 14.15 14.06
N ARG A 13 -3.43 14.05 13.47
CA ARG A 13 -4.24 15.20 13.09
C ARG A 13 -5.73 14.84 13.16
N HIS A 14 -6.52 15.72 13.79
CA HIS A 14 -7.96 15.54 13.83
C HIS A 14 -8.54 15.47 12.41
N ILE A 15 -9.45 14.52 12.18
CA ILE A 15 -9.87 14.15 10.83
C ILE A 15 -10.57 15.28 10.07
N SER A 16 -11.27 16.19 10.77
CA SER A 16 -11.85 17.38 10.14
C SER A 16 -10.81 18.32 9.53
N VAL A 17 -9.63 18.42 10.15
CA VAL A 17 -8.52 19.24 9.66
C VAL A 17 -7.86 18.55 8.46
N THR A 18 -7.73 17.23 8.49
CA THR A 18 -7.25 16.44 7.35
C THR A 18 -8.20 16.56 6.16
N ALA A 19 -9.52 16.45 6.37
CA ALA A 19 -10.54 16.64 5.33
C ALA A 19 -10.50 18.06 4.75
N SER A 20 -10.41 19.09 5.59
CA SER A 20 -10.26 20.47 5.14
C SER A 20 -9.00 20.68 4.29
N SER A 21 -7.88 20.10 4.72
CA SER A 21 -6.60 20.24 4.02
C SER A 21 -6.59 19.55 2.66
N ILE A 22 -7.13 18.33 2.58
CA ILE A 22 -7.16 17.60 1.30
C ILE A 22 -8.14 18.25 0.32
N ALA A 23 -9.23 18.87 0.81
CA ALA A 23 -10.14 19.64 -0.04
C ALA A 23 -9.44 20.86 -0.66
N THR A 24 -8.59 21.57 0.09
CA THR A 24 -7.75 22.65 -0.45
C THR A 24 -6.77 22.14 -1.50
N VAL A 25 -6.13 20.98 -1.27
CA VAL A 25 -5.25 20.36 -2.28
C VAL A 25 -6.04 19.99 -3.54
N ASP A 26 -7.26 19.46 -3.40
CA ASP A 26 -8.14 19.14 -4.52
C ASP A 26 -8.61 20.35 -5.33
N GLU A 27 -8.81 21.50 -4.67
CA GLU A 27 -9.07 22.77 -5.35
C GLU A 27 -7.89 23.14 -6.26
N LEU A 28 -6.65 23.06 -5.76
CA LEU A 28 -5.44 23.35 -6.52
C LEU A 28 -5.11 22.28 -7.58
N ALA A 29 -5.47 21.03 -7.32
CA ALA A 29 -5.23 19.91 -8.22
C ALA A 29 -6.39 19.67 -9.20
N GLU A 30 -7.45 20.48 -9.15
CA GLU A 30 -8.61 20.43 -10.04
C GLU A 30 -9.28 19.04 -10.06
N GLY A 31 -9.59 18.47 -8.89
CA GLY A 31 -10.29 17.18 -8.80
C GLY A 31 -9.39 15.95 -8.96
N ARG A 32 -8.07 16.13 -9.03
CA ARG A 32 -7.09 15.04 -9.22
C ARG A 32 -6.55 14.49 -7.90
N THR A 33 -7.28 14.64 -6.80
CA THR A 33 -6.80 14.26 -5.48
C THR A 33 -7.47 12.98 -4.96
N LEU A 34 -6.76 12.21 -4.12
CA LEU A 34 -7.34 11.16 -3.27
C LEU A 34 -6.83 11.30 -1.84
N LEU A 35 -7.59 10.83 -0.86
CA LEU A 35 -7.16 10.76 0.54
C LEU A 35 -6.94 9.31 0.94
N GLY A 36 -5.69 8.84 0.98
CA GLY A 36 -5.35 7.55 1.57
C GLY A 36 -5.21 7.66 3.09
N LEU A 37 -5.94 6.82 3.83
CA LEU A 37 -5.87 6.72 5.28
C LEU A 37 -5.33 5.35 5.72
N GLY A 38 -4.73 5.32 6.89
CA GLY A 38 -4.47 4.09 7.63
C GLY A 38 -4.33 4.38 9.11
N ILE A 39 -4.03 3.34 9.89
CA ILE A 39 -3.94 3.45 11.36
C ILE A 39 -2.74 4.29 11.83
N GLY A 40 -1.76 4.49 10.95
CA GLY A 40 -0.44 5.02 11.26
C GLY A 40 0.44 3.98 11.93
N ASP A 41 1.73 3.97 11.58
CA ASP A 41 2.72 3.09 12.22
C ASP A 41 3.93 3.92 12.65
N THR A 42 5.03 3.90 11.89
CA THR A 42 6.29 4.59 12.21
C THR A 42 6.09 6.05 12.64
N ALA A 43 5.38 6.86 11.84
CA ALA A 43 5.17 8.28 12.16
C ALA A 43 4.37 8.53 13.46
N VAL A 44 3.47 7.61 13.84
CA VAL A 44 2.70 7.72 15.08
C VAL A 44 3.55 7.28 16.27
N ARG A 45 4.32 6.19 16.11
CA ARG A 45 5.22 5.68 17.15
C ARG A 45 6.37 6.63 17.46
N LEU A 46 6.95 7.25 16.43
CA LEU A 46 7.99 8.28 16.58
C LEU A 46 7.49 9.52 17.34
N ALA A 47 6.19 9.82 17.25
CA ALA A 47 5.56 10.86 18.04
C ALA A 47 5.24 10.42 19.49
N GLY A 48 5.61 9.20 19.90
CA GLY A 48 5.30 8.64 21.22
C GLY A 48 3.84 8.22 21.39
N LEU A 49 3.09 8.10 20.30
CA LEU A 49 1.67 7.77 20.30
C LEU A 49 1.44 6.31 19.88
N ARG A 50 0.21 5.84 20.05
CA ARG A 50 -0.21 4.49 19.63
C ARG A 50 -0.99 4.58 18.31
N PRO A 51 -0.76 3.66 17.36
CA PRO A 51 -1.60 3.50 16.18
C PRO A 51 -3.09 3.45 16.51
N ALA A 52 -3.90 3.97 15.60
CA ALA A 52 -5.35 3.88 15.73
C ALA A 52 -5.82 2.42 15.70
N ARG A 53 -6.91 2.14 16.41
CA ARG A 53 -7.66 0.89 16.28
C ARG A 53 -8.43 0.89 14.96
N VAL A 54 -8.75 -0.31 14.46
CA VAL A 54 -9.57 -0.49 13.26
C VAL A 54 -10.86 0.33 13.32
N ARG A 55 -11.56 0.29 14.46
CA ARG A 55 -12.79 1.04 14.68
C ARG A 55 -12.60 2.56 14.58
N GLU A 56 -11.50 3.09 15.12
CA GLU A 56 -11.20 4.53 15.09
C GLU A 56 -10.92 4.99 13.65
N LEU A 57 -10.22 4.16 12.86
CA LEU A 57 -10.01 4.43 11.44
C LEU A 57 -11.33 4.38 10.65
N GLU A 58 -12.24 3.45 10.96
CA GLU A 58 -13.55 3.41 10.31
C GLU A 58 -14.41 4.65 10.61
N GLU A 59 -14.46 5.06 11.88
CA GLU A 59 -15.18 6.26 12.32
C GLU A 59 -14.58 7.51 11.65
N ALA A 60 -13.25 7.64 11.64
CA ALA A 60 -12.56 8.71 10.93
C ALA A 60 -12.86 8.70 9.43
N THR A 61 -12.89 7.54 8.79
CA THR A 61 -13.16 7.43 7.35
C THR A 61 -14.60 7.87 7.02
N ARG A 62 -15.59 7.43 7.80
CA ARG A 62 -16.98 7.89 7.64
C ARG A 62 -17.09 9.41 7.81
N LEU A 63 -16.44 9.96 8.84
CA LEU A 63 -16.44 11.39 9.12
C LEU A 63 -15.77 12.21 8.01
N ALA A 64 -14.61 11.76 7.52
CA ALA A 64 -13.90 12.40 6.41
C ALA A 64 -14.76 12.42 5.14
N ARG A 65 -15.36 11.26 4.77
CA ARG A 65 -16.22 11.13 3.61
C ARG A 65 -17.44 12.05 3.67
N ALA A 66 -18.11 12.11 4.81
CA ALA A 66 -19.25 13.00 5.01
C ALA A 66 -18.88 14.48 4.88
N LEU A 67 -17.79 14.91 5.54
CA LEU A 67 -17.28 16.28 5.43
C LEU A 67 -16.90 16.65 3.99
N LEU A 68 -16.21 15.76 3.28
CA LEU A 68 -15.78 15.97 1.90
C LEU A 68 -16.96 16.03 0.91
N ARG A 69 -18.08 15.35 1.21
CA ARG A 69 -19.34 15.51 0.47
C ARG A 69 -20.17 16.75 0.88
N GLY A 70 -19.67 17.55 1.81
CA GLY A 70 -20.34 18.77 2.27
C GLY A 70 -21.53 18.52 3.20
N GLU A 71 -21.62 17.30 3.75
CA GLU A 71 -22.62 16.92 4.74
C GLU A 71 -22.35 17.62 6.09
N ALA A 72 -23.41 17.80 6.86
CA ALA A 72 -23.35 18.28 8.24
C ALA A 72 -23.13 17.09 9.17
N VAL A 73 -22.09 17.12 10.01
CA VAL A 73 -21.67 16.01 10.85
C VAL A 73 -21.60 16.38 12.33
N GLU A 74 -22.13 15.52 13.19
CA GLU A 74 -22.03 15.68 14.63
C GLU A 74 -20.61 15.38 15.11
N VAL A 75 -19.98 16.35 15.77
CA VAL A 75 -18.61 16.26 16.30
C VAL A 75 -18.55 16.65 17.79
N GLY A 76 -19.69 16.70 18.47
CA GLY A 76 -19.78 17.13 19.87
C GLY A 76 -19.62 18.65 20.07
N ALA A 77 -19.80 19.44 19.01
CA ALA A 77 -19.79 20.90 19.07
C ALA A 77 -21.21 21.48 19.27
N ARG A 78 -21.32 22.81 19.40
CA ARG A 78 -22.62 23.51 19.55
C ARG A 78 -23.58 23.28 18.38
N ALA A 79 -23.05 23.05 17.19
CA ALA A 79 -23.80 22.75 15.97
C ALA A 79 -23.00 21.73 15.15
N PRO A 80 -23.67 20.96 14.26
CA PRO A 80 -22.99 20.06 13.35
C PRO A 80 -21.90 20.78 12.56
N ALA A 81 -20.73 20.17 12.44
CA ALA A 81 -19.66 20.68 11.62
C ALA A 81 -19.98 20.49 10.14
N ARG A 82 -19.63 21.48 9.31
CA ARG A 82 -19.72 21.39 7.85
C ARG A 82 -18.47 22.02 7.25
N LEU A 83 -17.91 21.38 6.23
CA LEU A 83 -16.77 21.94 5.50
C LEU A 83 -17.28 22.97 4.46
N PRO A 84 -16.95 24.27 4.57
CA PRO A 84 -17.47 25.29 3.66
C PRO A 84 -17.02 25.10 2.20
N HIS A 85 -15.77 24.68 2.01
CA HIS A 85 -15.12 24.41 0.74
C HIS A 85 -15.02 22.90 0.47
N ALA A 86 -16.09 22.17 0.76
CA ALA A 86 -16.13 20.72 0.56
C ALA A 86 -15.87 20.35 -0.91
N ARG A 87 -15.05 19.33 -1.09
CA ARG A 87 -14.68 18.74 -2.38
C ARG A 87 -14.84 17.23 -2.26
N PRO A 88 -15.49 16.54 -3.22
CA PRO A 88 -15.80 15.11 -3.13
C PRO A 88 -14.55 14.23 -3.39
N VAL A 89 -13.47 14.48 -2.66
CA VAL A 89 -12.22 13.71 -2.71
C VAL A 89 -12.50 12.28 -2.23
N PRO A 90 -12.21 11.24 -3.02
CA PRO A 90 -12.43 9.86 -2.61
C PRO A 90 -11.50 9.49 -1.45
N VAL A 91 -12.06 8.82 -0.44
CA VAL A 91 -11.31 8.38 0.75
C VAL A 91 -10.99 6.90 0.65
N TRP A 92 -9.71 6.60 0.56
CA TRP A 92 -9.15 5.27 0.43
C TRP A 92 -8.55 4.80 1.74
N ILE A 93 -8.50 3.48 1.98
CA ILE A 93 -7.78 2.90 3.12
C ILE A 93 -6.66 1.99 2.63
N ALA A 94 -5.45 2.13 3.18
CA ALA A 94 -4.39 1.13 3.02
C ALA A 94 -4.58 -0.03 4.00
N ALA A 95 -4.59 -1.26 3.50
CA ALA A 95 -4.90 -2.45 4.29
C ALA A 95 -4.11 -3.69 3.82
N GLY A 96 -3.80 -4.58 4.77
CA GLY A 96 -3.17 -5.88 4.50
C GLY A 96 -3.74 -7.01 5.36
N GLY A 97 -4.05 -6.75 6.63
CA GLY A 97 -4.67 -7.74 7.50
C GLY A 97 -6.16 -7.96 7.22
N PRO A 98 -6.70 -9.19 7.40
CA PRO A 98 -8.06 -9.56 7.00
C PRO A 98 -9.14 -8.73 7.71
N ARG A 99 -8.93 -8.38 8.99
CA ARG A 99 -9.85 -7.50 9.74
C ARG A 99 -9.89 -6.09 9.18
N MET A 100 -8.73 -5.57 8.75
CA MET A 100 -8.64 -4.23 8.18
C MET A 100 -9.23 -4.19 6.77
N LEU A 101 -8.98 -5.21 5.95
CA LEU A 101 -9.54 -5.33 4.60
C LEU A 101 -11.09 -5.34 4.62
N ARG A 102 -11.71 -6.13 5.51
CA ARG A 102 -13.17 -6.10 5.71
C ARG A 102 -13.66 -4.74 6.20
N ALA A 103 -12.97 -4.14 7.17
CA ALA A 103 -13.33 -2.81 7.66
C ALA A 103 -13.27 -1.76 6.55
N ALA A 104 -12.24 -1.81 5.70
CA ALA A 104 -12.08 -0.92 4.57
C ALA A 104 -13.23 -1.07 3.55
N GLY A 105 -13.59 -2.30 3.20
CA GLY A 105 -14.77 -2.57 2.35
C GLY A 105 -16.07 -2.00 2.91
N ARG A 106 -16.25 -2.00 4.25
CA ARG A 106 -17.44 -1.43 4.88
C ARG A 106 -17.56 0.09 4.70
N VAL A 107 -16.46 0.84 4.67
CA VAL A 107 -16.50 2.31 4.86
C VAL A 107 -15.84 3.16 3.78
N ALA A 108 -14.85 2.64 3.06
CA ALA A 108 -14.03 3.43 2.15
C ALA A 108 -14.65 3.51 0.74
N ASP A 109 -14.20 4.50 -0.04
CA ASP A 109 -14.46 4.58 -1.47
C ASP A 109 -13.51 3.66 -2.26
N GLY A 110 -12.32 3.40 -1.72
CA GLY A 110 -11.38 2.42 -2.28
C GLY A 110 -10.40 1.85 -1.25
N VAL A 111 -9.67 0.81 -1.63
CA VAL A 111 -8.70 0.11 -0.77
C VAL A 111 -7.39 -0.07 -1.50
N PHE A 112 -6.29 0.38 -0.90
CA PHE A 112 -4.93 0.02 -1.32
C PHE A 112 -4.50 -1.25 -0.59
N ILE A 113 -4.44 -2.37 -1.30
CA ILE A 113 -4.07 -3.68 -0.79
C ILE A 113 -2.54 -3.80 -0.79
N ARG A 114 -1.95 -4.17 0.34
CA ARG A 114 -0.51 -4.44 0.49
C ARG A 114 -0.32 -5.81 1.16
N VAL A 115 -0.24 -6.88 0.34
CA VAL A 115 -0.14 -8.28 0.80
C VAL A 115 0.90 -9.11 0.03
N GLY A 116 1.81 -8.44 -0.69
CA GLY A 116 2.75 -9.08 -1.60
C GLY A 116 2.19 -9.24 -3.02
N THR A 117 2.82 -10.11 -3.79
CA THR A 117 2.56 -10.39 -5.21
C THR A 117 1.90 -11.75 -5.44
N SER A 118 1.85 -12.61 -4.41
CA SER A 118 1.19 -13.92 -4.49
C SER A 118 -0.28 -13.78 -4.91
N PRO A 119 -0.71 -14.47 -6.00
CA PRO A 119 -2.11 -14.47 -6.44
C PRO A 119 -3.08 -14.90 -5.34
N ALA A 120 -2.73 -15.92 -4.55
CA ALA A 120 -3.57 -16.42 -3.47
C ALA A 120 -3.81 -15.37 -2.36
N ASN A 121 -2.76 -14.61 -1.99
CA ASN A 121 -2.90 -13.52 -1.03
C ASN A 121 -3.76 -12.39 -1.59
N LEU A 122 -3.56 -12.02 -2.86
CA LEU A 122 -4.32 -10.97 -3.52
C LEU A 122 -5.81 -11.32 -3.66
N GLU A 123 -6.13 -12.55 -4.08
CA GLU A 123 -7.50 -13.06 -4.16
C GLU A 123 -8.20 -13.05 -2.80
N ALA A 124 -7.52 -13.57 -1.77
CA ALA A 124 -8.04 -13.56 -0.40
C ALA A 124 -8.28 -12.12 0.10
N ALA A 125 -7.38 -11.20 -0.23
CA ALA A 125 -7.52 -9.80 0.17
C ALA A 125 -8.70 -9.10 -0.53
N VAL A 126 -8.85 -9.31 -1.84
CA VAL A 126 -9.99 -8.79 -2.62
C VAL A 126 -11.30 -9.38 -2.08
N ALA A 127 -11.35 -10.68 -1.82
CA ALA A 127 -12.52 -11.33 -1.24
C ALA A 127 -12.89 -10.73 0.13
N ALA A 128 -11.89 -10.45 0.98
CA ALA A 128 -12.12 -9.81 2.28
C ALA A 128 -12.68 -8.39 2.15
N VAL A 129 -12.20 -7.59 1.19
CA VAL A 129 -12.75 -6.26 0.91
C VAL A 129 -14.22 -6.35 0.45
N ARG A 130 -14.50 -7.23 -0.53
CA ARG A 130 -15.85 -7.42 -1.06
C ARG A 130 -16.82 -7.93 0.01
N ALA A 131 -16.37 -8.84 0.89
CA ALA A 131 -17.15 -9.31 2.03
C ALA A 131 -17.49 -8.16 2.99
N GLY A 132 -16.53 -7.28 3.29
CA GLY A 132 -16.77 -6.07 4.06
C GLY A 132 -17.85 -5.17 3.45
N ALA A 133 -17.81 -4.92 2.15
CA ALA A 133 -18.84 -4.14 1.49
C ALA A 133 -20.24 -4.77 1.62
N ALA A 134 -20.34 -6.09 1.43
CA ALA A 134 -21.58 -6.83 1.59
C ALA A 134 -22.12 -6.78 3.03
N GLU A 135 -21.26 -6.91 4.05
CA GLU A 135 -21.61 -6.75 5.46
C GLU A 135 -22.24 -5.37 5.76
N ALA A 136 -21.80 -4.32 5.05
CA ALA A 136 -22.36 -2.98 5.13
C ALA A 136 -23.57 -2.74 4.21
N ARG A 137 -24.06 -3.77 3.50
CA ARG A 137 -25.14 -3.67 2.50
C ARG A 137 -24.84 -2.65 1.39
N ARG A 138 -23.57 -2.54 1.01
CA ARG A 138 -23.10 -1.76 -0.15
C ARG A 138 -22.87 -2.71 -1.31
N ASP A 139 -22.97 -2.22 -2.54
CA ASP A 139 -22.52 -3.01 -3.69
C ASP A 139 -21.00 -3.23 -3.55
N PRO A 140 -20.55 -4.50 -3.49
CA PRO A 140 -19.12 -4.77 -3.45
C PRO A 140 -18.36 -4.11 -4.59
N GLY A 141 -18.94 -4.01 -5.80
CA GLY A 141 -18.33 -3.43 -6.99
C GLY A 141 -18.02 -1.92 -6.90
N GLU A 142 -18.70 -1.18 -6.03
CA GLU A 142 -18.46 0.26 -5.82
C GLU A 142 -17.18 0.57 -5.03
N VAL A 143 -16.58 -0.43 -4.39
CA VAL A 143 -15.31 -0.24 -3.68
C VAL A 143 -14.16 -0.39 -4.67
N ALA A 144 -13.50 0.73 -4.97
CA ALA A 144 -12.35 0.74 -5.86
C ALA A 144 -11.17 -0.04 -5.27
N LEU A 145 -10.42 -0.73 -6.11
CA LEU A 145 -9.29 -1.54 -5.68
C LEU A 145 -7.99 -0.99 -6.23
N GLY A 146 -7.02 -0.80 -5.34
CA GLY A 146 -5.64 -0.51 -5.69
C GLY A 146 -4.72 -1.51 -5.03
N VAL A 147 -3.52 -1.65 -5.55
CA VAL A 147 -2.50 -2.57 -5.01
C VAL A 147 -1.16 -1.86 -4.93
N VAL A 148 -0.41 -2.18 -3.89
CA VAL A 148 0.95 -1.68 -3.67
C VAL A 148 1.90 -2.87 -3.72
N PHE A 149 2.79 -2.87 -4.71
CA PHE A 149 3.87 -3.84 -4.82
C PHE A 149 5.19 -3.19 -4.45
N HIS A 150 5.89 -3.76 -3.47
CA HIS A 150 7.32 -3.46 -3.32
C HIS A 150 8.04 -3.95 -4.58
N THR A 151 8.90 -3.09 -5.12
CA THR A 151 9.53 -3.28 -6.42
C THR A 151 11.03 -3.08 -6.29
N VAL A 152 11.76 -4.20 -6.34
CA VAL A 152 13.22 -4.26 -6.29
C VAL A 152 13.75 -4.22 -7.72
N LEU A 153 13.94 -3.01 -8.24
CA LEU A 153 14.40 -2.78 -9.61
C LEU A 153 15.92 -2.63 -9.64
N VAL A 154 16.65 -3.73 -9.82
CA VAL A 154 18.12 -3.77 -9.89
C VAL A 154 18.57 -4.81 -10.93
N GLU A 155 19.62 -4.49 -11.70
CA GLU A 155 20.15 -5.34 -12.78
C GLU A 155 20.69 -6.69 -12.28
N ASP A 156 21.31 -6.72 -11.12
CA ASP A 156 21.90 -7.95 -10.56
C ASP A 156 20.81 -8.82 -9.93
N ALA A 157 20.54 -9.97 -10.53
CA ALA A 157 19.49 -10.89 -10.10
C ALA A 157 19.71 -11.47 -8.69
N GLU A 158 20.96 -11.75 -8.31
CA GLU A 158 21.31 -12.27 -6.98
C GLU A 158 21.10 -11.20 -5.89
N ARG A 159 21.44 -9.95 -6.21
CA ARG A 159 21.17 -8.79 -5.39
C ARG A 159 19.67 -8.55 -5.26
N ALA A 160 18.92 -8.60 -6.36
CA ALA A 160 17.47 -8.46 -6.37
C ALA A 160 16.82 -9.51 -5.46
N LEU A 161 17.28 -10.76 -5.54
CA LEU A 161 16.80 -11.87 -4.72
C LEU A 161 17.10 -11.67 -3.23
N ARG A 162 18.31 -11.23 -2.87
CA ARG A 162 18.67 -10.93 -1.47
C ARG A 162 17.77 -9.85 -0.88
N ILE A 163 17.55 -8.76 -1.60
CA ILE A 163 16.66 -7.68 -1.17
C ILE A 163 15.20 -8.18 -1.10
N GLY A 164 14.77 -8.99 -2.07
CA GLY A 164 13.43 -9.57 -2.10
C GLY A 164 13.15 -10.49 -0.90
N ARG A 165 14.15 -11.24 -0.42
CA ARG A 165 14.05 -12.00 0.84
C ARG A 165 13.84 -11.10 2.05
N SER A 166 14.51 -9.94 2.09
CA SER A 166 14.28 -8.92 3.11
C SER A 166 12.82 -8.43 3.08
N MET A 167 12.26 -8.18 1.89
CA MET A 167 10.85 -7.83 1.75
C MET A 167 9.91 -8.93 2.28
N ALA A 168 10.16 -10.19 1.92
CA ALA A 168 9.39 -11.32 2.40
C ALA A 168 9.42 -11.43 3.94
N ALA A 169 10.60 -11.27 4.54
CA ALA A 169 10.75 -11.28 6.00
C ALA A 169 9.98 -10.15 6.67
N GLY A 170 9.96 -8.94 6.10
CA GLY A 170 9.14 -7.85 6.65
C GLY A 170 7.64 -8.16 6.58
N TYR A 171 7.14 -8.79 5.52
CA TYR A 171 5.72 -9.22 5.50
C TYR A 171 5.43 -10.28 6.56
N TYR A 172 6.35 -11.22 6.77
CA TYR A 172 6.24 -12.23 7.82
C TYR A 172 6.24 -11.61 9.22
N GLU A 173 7.15 -10.67 9.49
CA GLU A 173 7.24 -9.93 10.75
C GLU A 173 5.90 -9.29 11.13
N TYR A 174 5.26 -8.59 10.19
CA TYR A 174 3.97 -7.93 10.46
C TYR A 174 2.78 -8.88 10.45
N SER A 175 2.80 -9.93 9.63
CA SER A 175 1.67 -10.83 9.45
C SER A 175 2.12 -12.22 8.98
N PRO A 176 2.51 -13.12 9.90
CA PRO A 176 2.99 -14.46 9.57
C PRO A 176 2.02 -15.27 8.71
N THR A 177 0.72 -15.05 8.88
CA THR A 177 -0.35 -15.74 8.12
C THR A 177 -0.29 -15.51 6.60
N LEU A 178 0.42 -14.47 6.13
CA LEU A 178 0.61 -14.23 4.70
C LEU A 178 1.49 -15.29 4.03
N PHE A 179 2.25 -16.08 4.80
CA PHE A 179 3.04 -17.19 4.27
C PHE A 179 2.18 -18.43 4.01
N GLU A 180 1.04 -18.58 4.67
CA GLU A 180 0.23 -19.79 4.61
C GLU A 180 -0.37 -20.02 3.21
N ALA A 181 -1.00 -18.99 2.63
CA ALA A 181 -1.68 -19.10 1.33
C ALA A 181 -0.71 -19.40 0.15
N PRO A 182 0.49 -18.80 0.04
CA PRO A 182 1.49 -19.23 -0.94
C PRO A 182 2.22 -20.54 -0.58
N GLY A 183 1.89 -21.19 0.55
CA GLY A 183 2.51 -22.46 0.97
C GLY A 183 3.95 -22.29 1.49
N LEU A 184 4.31 -21.10 1.94
CA LEU A 184 5.62 -20.78 2.50
C LEU A 184 5.67 -21.09 4.00
N ARG A 185 6.88 -21.32 4.49
CA ARG A 185 7.16 -21.54 5.92
C ARG A 185 8.38 -20.75 6.34
N TRP A 186 8.38 -20.36 7.62
CA TRP A 186 9.55 -19.78 8.26
C TRP A 186 10.31 -20.88 9.01
N ASP A 187 11.32 -21.44 8.35
CA ASP A 187 12.11 -22.57 8.87
C ASP A 187 13.50 -22.13 9.39
N GLY A 188 13.66 -20.84 9.69
CA GLY A 188 14.90 -20.25 10.20
C GLY A 188 14.82 -19.80 11.66
N PRO A 189 15.81 -19.03 12.15
CA PRO A 189 15.82 -18.46 13.50
C PRO A 189 14.59 -17.58 13.76
N PRO A 190 14.15 -17.43 15.02
CA PRO A 190 13.05 -16.52 15.36
C PRO A 190 13.28 -15.10 14.82
N VAL A 191 12.20 -14.44 14.39
CA VAL A 191 12.25 -13.08 13.83
C VAL A 191 12.93 -12.12 14.81
N GLU A 192 12.61 -12.26 16.10
CA GLU A 192 13.13 -11.42 17.18
C GLU A 192 14.65 -11.55 17.37
N GLU A 193 15.24 -12.69 17.02
CA GLU A 193 16.68 -12.90 17.05
C GLU A 193 17.36 -12.17 15.88
N LEU A 194 16.78 -12.29 14.69
CA LEU A 194 17.31 -11.62 13.50
C LEU A 194 17.18 -10.09 13.59
N GLN A 195 16.10 -9.58 14.18
CA GLN A 195 15.86 -8.15 14.39
C GLN A 195 16.90 -7.47 15.31
N GLN A 196 17.69 -8.23 16.08
CA GLN A 196 18.82 -7.66 16.83
C GLN A 196 19.92 -7.12 15.90
N HIS A 197 19.93 -7.58 14.65
CA HIS A 197 20.93 -7.25 13.63
C HIS A 197 20.35 -6.39 12.50
N VAL A 198 19.03 -6.14 12.49
CA VAL A 198 18.32 -5.42 11.43
C VAL A 198 17.48 -4.31 12.05
N SER A 199 17.75 -3.06 11.68
CA SER A 199 17.08 -1.88 12.24
C SER A 199 16.60 -0.94 11.12
N PRO A 200 15.40 -0.33 11.26
CA PRO A 200 14.43 -0.54 12.34
C PRO A 200 13.62 -1.83 12.19
N ASP A 201 13.50 -2.35 10.96
CA ASP A 201 12.82 -3.58 10.59
C ASP A 201 13.30 -4.05 9.19
N PHE A 202 12.79 -5.18 8.70
CA PHE A 202 13.20 -5.74 7.40
C PHE A 202 12.69 -4.96 6.18
N HIS A 203 11.66 -4.11 6.31
CA HIS A 203 11.16 -3.28 5.19
C HIS A 203 11.94 -1.98 5.05
N HIS A 204 12.39 -1.40 6.16
CA HIS A 204 12.92 -0.03 6.20
C HIS A 204 14.40 0.04 6.58
N THR A 205 15.09 -1.10 6.74
CA THR A 205 16.53 -1.07 7.02
C THR A 205 17.32 -0.47 5.86
N PRO A 206 18.33 0.39 6.10
CA PRO A 206 19.17 0.91 5.04
C PRO A 206 20.09 -0.16 4.43
N ASP A 207 20.35 -1.28 5.13
CA ASP A 207 21.14 -2.41 4.65
C ASP A 207 20.25 -3.62 4.30
N LEU A 208 19.38 -3.45 3.30
CA LEU A 208 18.48 -4.51 2.82
C LEU A 208 19.24 -5.75 2.34
N GLU A 209 20.44 -5.57 1.77
CA GLU A 209 21.27 -6.69 1.30
C GLU A 209 21.87 -7.48 2.47
N GLY A 210 22.32 -6.78 3.52
CA GLY A 210 22.78 -7.42 4.76
C GLY A 210 21.68 -8.16 5.48
N ALA A 211 20.50 -7.57 5.58
CA ALA A 211 19.33 -8.28 6.09
C ALA A 211 19.01 -9.51 5.22
N GLY A 212 19.07 -9.39 3.89
CA GLY A 212 18.88 -10.48 2.95
C GLY A 212 19.83 -11.67 3.14
N ARG A 213 21.09 -11.42 3.55
CA ARG A 213 22.08 -12.48 3.85
C ARG A 213 21.70 -13.32 5.07
N LEU A 214 21.03 -12.72 6.06
CA LEU A 214 20.52 -13.46 7.23
C LEU A 214 19.33 -14.36 6.88
N LEU A 215 18.76 -14.18 5.69
CA LEU A 215 17.50 -14.78 5.24
C LEU A 215 17.70 -15.78 4.11
N GLU A 216 18.93 -16.28 3.89
CA GLU A 216 19.23 -17.24 2.81
C GLU A 216 18.48 -18.57 2.95
N PHE A 217 18.01 -18.90 4.17
CA PHE A 217 17.13 -20.04 4.42
C PHE A 217 15.74 -19.88 3.79
N LEU A 218 15.31 -18.65 3.48
CA LEU A 218 14.07 -18.43 2.74
C LEU A 218 14.26 -18.82 1.26
N PRO A 219 13.36 -19.64 0.69
CA PRO A 219 13.46 -20.02 -0.71
C PRO A 219 13.24 -18.81 -1.63
N PRO A 220 13.71 -18.85 -2.90
CA PRO A 220 13.43 -17.78 -3.86
C PRO A 220 11.95 -17.44 -4.02
N ALA A 221 11.08 -18.45 -3.93
CA ALA A 221 9.63 -18.31 -3.94
C ALA A 221 9.09 -17.34 -2.86
N ALA A 222 9.83 -17.11 -1.77
CA ALA A 222 9.46 -16.10 -0.77
C ALA A 222 9.61 -14.68 -1.33
N ALA A 223 10.71 -14.38 -2.05
CA ALA A 223 10.86 -13.09 -2.70
C ALA A 223 9.78 -12.89 -3.78
N GLU A 224 9.55 -13.89 -4.61
CA GLU A 224 8.54 -13.90 -5.68
C GLU A 224 7.11 -13.67 -5.16
N ALA A 225 6.79 -14.15 -3.96
CA ALA A 225 5.47 -14.01 -3.34
C ALA A 225 5.22 -12.62 -2.71
N PHE A 226 6.26 -11.84 -2.45
CA PHE A 226 6.17 -10.61 -1.64
C PHE A 226 6.71 -9.34 -2.30
N CYS A 227 7.38 -9.43 -3.44
CA CYS A 227 7.82 -8.27 -4.20
C CYS A 227 7.95 -8.60 -5.70
N LEU A 228 7.92 -7.55 -6.51
CA LEU A 228 8.44 -7.61 -7.88
C LEU A 228 9.95 -7.40 -7.80
N HIS A 229 10.77 -8.20 -8.46
CA HIS A 229 12.22 -8.06 -8.34
C HIS A 229 12.99 -8.44 -9.61
N GLY A 230 14.12 -7.75 -9.84
CA GLY A 230 15.04 -7.98 -10.95
C GLY A 230 15.23 -6.74 -11.81
N ASP A 231 15.69 -6.95 -13.04
CA ASP A 231 15.79 -5.89 -14.04
C ASP A 231 14.40 -5.42 -14.52
N ALA A 232 14.39 -4.42 -15.42
CA ALA A 232 13.15 -3.85 -15.93
C ALA A 232 12.29 -4.85 -16.73
N ASP A 233 12.90 -5.85 -17.38
CA ASP A 233 12.17 -6.87 -18.12
C ASP A 233 11.51 -7.86 -17.15
N ALA A 234 12.24 -8.34 -16.15
CA ALA A 234 11.75 -9.25 -15.12
C ALA A 234 10.60 -8.63 -14.31
N VAL A 235 10.76 -7.38 -13.84
CA VAL A 235 9.70 -6.65 -13.13
C VAL A 235 8.47 -6.45 -14.01
N SER A 236 8.66 -6.16 -15.30
CA SER A 236 7.54 -6.01 -16.24
C SER A 236 6.77 -7.31 -16.42
N GLN A 237 7.46 -8.44 -16.59
CA GLN A 237 6.83 -9.74 -16.77
C GLN A 237 6.03 -10.14 -15.53
N GLN A 238 6.62 -10.05 -14.34
CA GLN A 238 5.95 -10.34 -13.08
C GLN A 238 4.71 -9.47 -12.87
N LEU A 239 4.82 -8.16 -13.16
CA LEU A 239 3.69 -7.24 -13.07
C LEU A 239 2.55 -7.63 -14.02
N ILE A 240 2.87 -7.96 -15.28
CA ILE A 240 1.88 -8.38 -16.28
C ILE A 240 1.20 -9.67 -15.85
N GLU A 241 1.96 -10.66 -15.36
CA GLU A 241 1.43 -11.94 -14.90
C GLU A 241 0.43 -11.77 -13.75
N VAL A 242 0.82 -11.03 -12.72
CA VAL A 242 -0.04 -10.76 -11.55
C VAL A 242 -1.30 -10.00 -11.95
N LEU A 243 -1.20 -8.97 -12.80
CA LEU A 243 -2.36 -8.18 -13.23
C LEU A 243 -3.27 -8.92 -14.21
N ARG A 244 -2.74 -9.85 -15.03
CA ARG A 244 -3.56 -10.73 -15.88
C ARG A 244 -4.31 -11.77 -15.07
N ALA A 245 -3.68 -12.31 -14.03
CA ALA A 245 -4.31 -13.27 -13.13
C ALA A 245 -5.48 -12.63 -12.36
N LEU A 246 -5.35 -11.35 -11.99
CA LEU A 246 -6.37 -10.64 -11.22
C LEU A 246 -6.62 -9.21 -11.75
N PRO A 247 -7.36 -9.05 -12.88
CA PRO A 247 -7.54 -7.78 -13.57
C PRO A 247 -8.63 -6.90 -12.93
N VAL A 248 -8.51 -6.64 -11.62
CA VAL A 248 -9.52 -5.92 -10.83
C VAL A 248 -9.01 -4.60 -10.23
N PHE A 249 -7.71 -4.32 -10.37
CA PHE A 249 -7.07 -3.15 -9.77
C PHE A 249 -7.14 -1.93 -10.69
N GLU A 250 -7.67 -0.82 -10.17
CA GLU A 250 -7.74 0.48 -10.83
C GLU A 250 -6.46 1.29 -10.68
N ILE A 251 -5.77 1.13 -9.55
CA ILE A 251 -4.53 1.84 -9.25
C ILE A 251 -3.46 0.83 -8.82
N VAL A 252 -2.34 0.81 -9.54
CA VAL A 252 -1.18 -0.01 -9.19
C VAL A 252 -0.04 0.92 -8.79
N VAL A 253 0.50 0.70 -7.60
CA VAL A 253 1.65 1.45 -7.06
C VAL A 253 2.85 0.53 -7.05
N LEU A 254 3.87 0.89 -7.84
CA LEU A 254 5.19 0.25 -7.82
C LEU A 254 6.06 1.00 -6.80
N HIS A 255 6.01 0.55 -5.55
CA HIS A 255 6.75 1.16 -4.45
C HIS A 255 8.23 0.78 -4.55
N PRO A 256 9.16 1.75 -4.67
CA PRO A 256 10.58 1.46 -4.84
C PRO A 256 11.18 0.79 -3.60
N VAL A 257 12.02 -0.21 -3.82
CA VAL A 257 12.86 -0.82 -2.78
C VAL A 257 14.25 -1.08 -3.36
N PRO A 258 15.35 -0.56 -2.79
CA PRO A 258 15.40 0.41 -1.68
C PRO A 258 14.74 1.75 -2.04
N ASP A 259 14.55 2.60 -1.02
CA ASP A 259 14.16 4.00 -1.25
C ASP A 259 15.16 4.65 -2.23
N PRO A 260 14.68 5.31 -3.28
CA PRO A 260 15.55 5.88 -4.29
C PRO A 260 16.34 7.03 -3.67
N VAL A 261 17.65 7.00 -3.82
CA VAL A 261 18.48 8.16 -3.51
C VAL A 261 18.08 9.27 -4.48
N HIS A 262 17.74 10.46 -3.97
CA HIS A 262 17.40 11.60 -4.81
C HIS A 262 18.64 12.08 -5.59
N GLU A 263 18.88 11.44 -6.74
CA GLU A 263 19.85 11.89 -7.73
C GLU A 263 19.16 12.81 -8.76
N ALA A 264 19.96 13.58 -9.51
CA ALA A 264 19.43 14.43 -10.56
C ALA A 264 18.63 13.61 -11.60
N PRO A 265 17.53 14.14 -12.17
CA PRO A 265 16.75 13.46 -13.21
C PRO A 265 17.65 12.96 -14.35
N GLY A 266 17.55 11.66 -14.70
CA GLY A 266 18.36 11.04 -15.74
C GLY A 266 19.63 10.32 -15.26
N ALA A 267 19.88 10.24 -13.96
CA ALA A 267 20.93 9.39 -13.42
C ALA A 267 20.62 7.88 -13.63
N PRO A 268 21.63 7.00 -13.73
CA PRO A 268 21.43 5.56 -13.92
C PRO A 268 20.59 4.88 -12.82
N ALA A 269 20.51 5.48 -11.63
CA ALA A 269 19.72 5.01 -10.48
C ALA A 269 18.33 5.68 -10.34
N ASP A 270 17.85 6.40 -11.36
CA ASP A 270 16.53 7.03 -11.36
C ASP A 270 15.41 5.99 -11.49
N TYR A 271 14.98 5.43 -10.36
CA TYR A 271 13.87 4.47 -10.29
C TYR A 271 12.62 4.97 -11.02
N MET A 272 12.23 6.23 -10.81
CA MET A 272 11.02 6.78 -11.41
C MET A 272 11.15 6.87 -12.93
N GLY A 273 12.33 7.30 -13.43
CA GLY A 273 12.65 7.33 -14.84
C GLY A 273 12.67 5.94 -15.49
N LEU A 274 13.28 4.95 -14.83
CA LEU A 274 13.32 3.57 -15.32
C LEU A 274 11.91 2.97 -15.38
N VAL A 275 11.13 3.09 -14.30
CA VAL A 275 9.74 2.62 -14.29
C VAL A 275 8.92 3.27 -15.39
N ALA A 276 9.06 4.57 -15.61
CA ALA A 276 8.32 5.31 -16.63
C ALA A 276 8.72 4.95 -18.07
N ARG A 277 10.02 4.73 -18.33
CA ARG A 277 10.54 4.44 -19.68
C ARG A 277 10.46 2.96 -20.05
N GLU A 278 10.59 2.08 -19.07
CA GLU A 278 10.89 0.67 -19.33
C GLU A 278 9.83 -0.27 -18.76
N VAL A 279 9.29 -0.02 -17.56
CA VAL A 279 8.34 -0.95 -16.93
C VAL A 279 6.89 -0.67 -17.38
N LEU A 280 6.40 0.54 -17.16
CA LEU A 280 5.00 0.90 -17.44
C LEU A 280 4.61 0.78 -18.92
N PRO A 281 5.44 1.18 -19.91
CA PRO A 281 5.08 1.03 -21.32
C PRO A 281 4.89 -0.43 -21.72
N ARG A 282 5.76 -1.34 -21.24
CA ARG A 282 5.65 -2.79 -21.49
C ARG A 282 4.37 -3.35 -20.88
N ALA A 283 4.09 -3.02 -19.62
CA ALA A 283 2.87 -3.47 -18.95
C ALA A 283 1.60 -2.95 -19.64
N ARG A 284 1.56 -1.68 -20.04
CA ARG A 284 0.41 -1.10 -20.76
C ARG A 284 0.17 -1.77 -22.10
N ALA A 285 1.23 -1.99 -22.88
CA ALA A 285 1.14 -2.67 -24.16
C ALA A 285 0.60 -4.10 -24.01
N ALA A 286 1.07 -4.83 -23.00
CA ALA A 286 0.66 -6.22 -22.76
C ALA A 286 -0.76 -6.37 -22.17
N LEU A 287 -1.25 -5.37 -21.44
CA LEU A 287 -2.56 -5.37 -20.78
C LEU A 287 -3.66 -4.66 -21.60
N GLY A 288 -3.33 -4.13 -22.78
CA GLY A 288 -4.30 -3.44 -23.64
C GLY A 288 -4.74 -2.08 -23.10
N GLY A 289 -3.94 -1.45 -22.23
CA GLY A 289 -4.20 -0.11 -21.75
C GLY A 289 -4.06 0.94 -22.86
N PRO A 290 -4.72 2.10 -22.78
CA PRO A 290 -4.54 3.16 -23.76
C PRO A 290 -3.06 3.55 -23.84
N ALA A 291 -2.52 3.61 -25.06
CA ALA A 291 -1.26 4.31 -25.31
C ALA A 291 -1.47 5.77 -24.88
N GLY A 292 -0.64 6.23 -23.96
CA GLY A 292 -0.82 7.50 -23.24
C GLY A 292 -0.88 8.73 -24.13
#